data_AF-A0A2N2Z2G9-F1
#
_entry.id   AF-A0A2N2Z2G9-F1
#
_cell.length_a   1.000
_cell.length_b   1.000
_cell.length_c   1.000
_cell.angle_alpha   90.00
_cell.angle_beta   90.00
_cell.angle_gamma   90.00
#
_symmetry.space_group_name_H-M   'P 1'
#
loop_
_entity.id
_entity.type
_entity.pdbx_description
1 polymer ?
#
loop_
_entity_poly.entity_id
_entity_poly.type
_entity_poly.pdbx_seq_one_letter_code
_entity_poly.pdbx_strand_id
1 'polypeptide(L)' 'MIKIPKFGDFEIDGKFIFEIGGKNKTYKQIKNEKNAFIVSDDILTGAYNKIPLWLFGFLY' A
#
# COMPACT_ATOMS: atom_id res chain seq x y z
N MET A 1 -12.15 9.73 -4.51
CA MET A 1 -11.19 10.81 -4.84
C MET A 1 -9.80 10.38 -4.38
N ILE A 2 -8.79 10.49 -5.26
CA ILE A 2 -7.40 10.15 -4.95
C ILE A 2 -6.68 11.43 -4.51
N LYS A 3 -5.91 11.35 -3.43
CA LYS A 3 -5.07 12.45 -2.91
C LYS A 3 -3.66 11.94 -2.61
N ILE A 4 -2.73 12.89 -2.50
CA ILE A 4 -1.37 12.64 -2.02
C ILE A 4 -1.36 12.97 -0.51
N PRO A 5 -1.31 11.96 0.37
CA PRO A 5 -1.32 12.19 1.82
C PRO A 5 0.03 12.68 2.34
N LYS A 6 0.05 13.07 3.62
CA LYS A 6 1.29 13.35 4.35
C LYS A 6 2.11 12.08 4.63
N PHE A 7 1.46 10.92 4.65
CA PHE A 7 2.05 9.62 4.93
C PHE A 7 1.56 8.59 3.92
N GLY A 8 2.46 7.80 3.33
CA GLY A 8 2.14 6.90 2.21
C GLY A 8 2.16 7.60 0.86
N ASP A 9 1.85 6.86 -0.21
CA ASP A 9 1.92 7.35 -1.59
C ASP A 9 0.55 7.82 -2.10
N PHE A 10 -0.52 7.11 -1.72
CA PHE A 10 -1.87 7.39 -2.19
C PHE A 10 -2.87 7.35 -1.04
N GLU A 11 -3.81 8.28 -1.03
CA GLU A 11 -4.97 8.27 -0.15
C GLU A 11 -6.24 8.16 -1.00
N ILE A 12 -7.07 7.17 -0.70
CA ILE A 12 -8.34 6.93 -1.37
C ILE A 12 -9.47 7.27 -0.40
N ASP A 13 -10.35 8.15 -0.86
CA ASP A 13 -11.60 8.54 -0.19
C ASP A 13 -11.43 9.04 1.24
N GLY A 14 -10.28 9.64 1.58
CA GLY A 14 -10.06 10.18 2.92
C GLY A 14 -9.89 9.11 4.01
N LYS A 15 -9.85 7.83 3.63
CA LYS A 15 -9.98 6.71 4.56
C LYS A 15 -8.88 5.70 4.42
N PHE A 16 -8.43 5.42 3.19
CA PHE A 16 -7.47 4.35 2.91
C PHE A 16 -6.15 4.94 2.44
N ILE A 17 -5.05 4.50 3.02
CA ILE A 17 -3.71 4.91 2.63
C ILE A 17 -3.00 3.71 2.01
N PHE A 18 -2.42 3.91 0.84
CA PHE A 18 -1.64 2.91 0.14
C PHE A 18 -0.21 3.41 -0.03
N GLU A 19 0.75 2.58 0.38
CA GLU A 19 2.17 2.80 0.19
C GLU A 19 2.69 1.77 -0.80
N ILE A 20 3.15 2.22 -1.97
CA ILE A 20 3.60 1.34 -3.05
C ILE A 20 5.12 1.19 -3.01
N GLY A 21 5.62 -0.03 -3.03
CA GLY A 21 7.02 -0.28 -3.39
C GLY A 21 7.53 -1.68 -3.08
N GLY A 22 8.82 -1.86 -3.38
CA GLY A 22 9.52 -3.13 -3.43
C GLY A 22 9.42 -4.01 -2.20
N LYS A 23 9.84 -5.26 -2.38
CA LYS A 23 9.98 -6.31 -1.36
C LYS A 23 10.46 -5.83 0.03
N ASN A 24 11.36 -4.85 0.06
CA ASN A 24 12.01 -4.34 1.28
C ASN A 24 11.29 -3.15 1.95
N LYS A 25 10.17 -2.64 1.41
CA LYS A 25 9.39 -1.59 2.09
C LYS A 25 8.81 -2.13 3.39
N THR A 26 9.06 -1.41 4.47
CA THR A 26 8.58 -1.73 5.82
C THR A 26 7.53 -0.71 6.23
N TYR A 27 6.58 -1.10 7.08
CA TYR A 27 5.45 -0.30 7.58
C TYR A 27 5.82 1.00 8.33
N LYS A 28 7.08 1.47 8.28
CA LYS A 28 7.57 2.57 9.10
C LYS A 28 6.81 3.88 8.89
N GLN A 29 6.40 4.18 7.66
CA GLN A 29 5.69 5.43 7.36
C GLN A 29 4.21 5.38 7.76
N ILE A 30 3.57 4.22 7.64
CA ILE A 30 2.12 4.06 7.83
C ILE A 30 1.72 3.29 9.10
N LYS A 31 2.67 2.98 9.99
CA LYS A 31 2.47 2.11 11.18
C LYS A 31 1.34 2.57 12.10
N ASN A 32 1.10 3.87 12.15
CA ASN A 32 0.11 4.47 13.05
C ASN A 32 -1.26 4.68 12.40
N GLU A 33 -1.40 4.36 11.10
CA GLU A 33 -2.61 4.61 10.33
C GLU A 33 -3.48 3.34 10.27
N LYS A 34 -4.74 3.47 10.70
CA LYS A 34 -5.63 2.33 10.95
C LYS A 34 -6.07 1.59 9.68
N ASN A 35 -6.01 2.27 8.54
CA ASN A 35 -6.49 1.78 7.24
C ASN A 35 -5.37 1.90 6.18
N ALA A 36 -4.14 1.61 6.58
CA ALA A 36 -3.00 1.73 5.70
C ALA A 36 -2.46 0.38 5.25
N PHE A 37 -2.14 0.32 3.95
CA PHE A 37 -1.75 -0.89 3.25
C PHE A 37 -0.44 -0.68 2.49
N ILE A 38 0.43 -1.68 2.51
CA ILE A 38 1.62 -1.73 1.65
C ILE A 38 1.26 -2.51 0.40
N VAL A 39 1.43 -1.88 -0.75
CA VAL A 39 1.34 -2.56 -2.04
C VAL A 39 2.76 -2.89 -2.49
N SER A 40 3.08 -4.17 -2.64
CA SER A 40 4.42 -4.58 -3.06
C SER A 40 4.44 -5.35 -4.36
N ASP A 41 5.40 -5.00 -5.20
CA ASP A 41 5.94 -5.86 -6.25
C ASP A 41 6.76 -7.01 -5.63
N ASP A 42 6.89 -8.11 -6.38
CA ASP A 42 7.63 -9.32 -5.98
C ASP A 42 7.02 -10.12 -4.79
N ILE A 43 5.69 -10.05 -4.60
CA ILE A 43 4.97 -10.95 -3.67
C ILE A 43 3.83 -11.69 -4.38
N LEU A 44 3.74 -12.99 -4.18
CA LEU A 44 2.67 -13.85 -4.74
C LEU A 44 1.46 -13.96 -3.81
N THR A 45 1.63 -13.66 -2.53
CA THR A 45 0.55 -13.69 -1.54
C THR A 45 0.66 -12.46 -0.66
N GLY A 46 -0.48 -11.84 -0.38
CA GLY A 46 -0.60 -10.79 0.61
C GLY A 46 -0.73 -11.38 2.01
N ALA A 47 -0.21 -10.69 3.02
CA ALA A 47 -0.38 -11.03 4.41
C ALA A 47 -0.56 -9.77 5.26
N TYR A 48 -1.49 -9.79 6.21
CA TYR A 48 -1.87 -8.63 7.02
C TYR A 48 -2.28 -7.45 6.14
N ASN A 49 -1.61 -6.30 6.29
CA ASN A 49 -1.87 -5.10 5.52
C ASN A 49 -0.97 -5.02 4.26
N LYS A 50 -0.37 -6.13 3.82
CA LYS A 50 0.43 -6.19 2.59
C LYS A 50 -0.39 -6.77 1.45
N ILE A 51 -0.54 -6.01 0.38
CA ILE A 51 -1.31 -6.36 -0.81
C ILE A 51 -0.33 -6.56 -1.97
N PRO A 52 -0.45 -7.64 -2.75
CA PRO A 52 0.34 -7.81 -3.96
C PRO A 52 -0.02 -6.76 -5.01
N LEU A 53 0.97 -6.13 -5.64
CA LEU A 53 0.74 -5.13 -6.68
C LEU A 53 -0.08 -5.69 -7.86
N TRP A 54 0.13 -6.95 -8.21
CA TRP A 54 -0.60 -7.62 -9.29
C TRP A 54 -2.10 -7.79 -9.02
N LEU A 55 -2.55 -7.71 -7.76
CA LEU A 55 -3.98 -7.77 -7.42
C LEU A 55 -4.76 -6.57 -7.97
N PHE A 56 -4.09 -5.44 -8.19
CA PHE A 56 -4.69 -4.23 -8.76
C PHE A 56 -4.79 -4.27 -10.29
N GLY A 57 -4.60 -5.44 -10.91
CA GLY A 57 -4.63 -5.60 -12.37
C GLY A 57 -3.30 -5.22 -13.05
N PHE A 58 -2.26 -4.93 -12.27
CA PHE A 58 -0.88 -4.84 -12.76
C PHE A 58 -0.29 -6.25 -12.91
N LEU A 59 -0.92 -7.06 -13.76
CA LEU A 59 -0.35 -8.31 -14.25
C LEU A 59 0.63 -7.93 -15.36
N TYR A 60 1.91 -8.27 -15.16
CA TYR A 60 2.87 -8.35 -16.25
C TYR A 60 2.79 -9.74 -16.87
#